data_AF-A0AAX3IBS3-F1
#
_entry.id   AF-A0AAX3IBS3-F1
#
_cell.length_a   1.000
_cell.length_b   1.000
_cell.length_c   1.000
_cell.angle_alpha   90.00
_cell.angle_beta   90.00
_cell.angle_gamma   90.00
#
_symmetry.space_group_name_H-M   'P 1'
#
loop_
_entity.id
_entity.type
_entity.pdbx_description
1 polymer ?
#
loop_
_entity_poly.entity_id
_entity_poly.type
_entity_poly.pdbx_seq_one_letter_code
_entity_poly.pdbx_strand_id
1 'polypeptide(L)'
;MLVERALTENDIPLLATIDRTELIQACYRMDRGELVLYAAHHDMRGWPEGEAEQDAEALRACLQRGGWLWGVFDGQALVAAAVVDNRPFHHQGLLMRQLKFLHVSHSARGSGLGSRLLVLACEHGRQVGAQALYISATSSRNTVDFYLRHGCRLLQQPHAELYAQEPLDIHLYRPLCE
;
A
#
# COMPACT_ATOMS: atom_id res chain seq x y z
N MET A 1 20.47 -12.95 -0.81
CA MET A 1 19.40 -13.94 -1.10
C MET A 1 18.17 -13.43 -0.40
N LEU A 2 17.05 -13.31 -1.10
CA LEU A 2 15.85 -12.71 -0.51
C LEU A 2 15.14 -13.71 0.42
N VAL A 3 14.78 -13.24 1.62
CA VAL A 3 14.05 -14.03 2.62
C VAL A 3 12.74 -13.34 2.94
N GLU A 4 11.64 -14.08 2.83
CA GLU A 4 10.29 -13.57 3.07
C GLU A 4 9.73 -14.15 4.36
N ARG A 5 9.15 -13.30 5.22
CA ARG A 5 8.54 -13.75 6.47
C ARG A 5 7.51 -12.75 7.01
N ALA A 6 6.70 -13.22 7.95
CA ALA A 6 5.88 -12.35 8.78
C ALA A 6 6.77 -11.39 9.59
N LEU A 7 6.31 -10.15 9.71
CA LEU A 7 6.93 -9.13 10.55
C LEU A 7 6.39 -9.21 11.97
N THR A 8 7.28 -8.94 12.92
CA THR A 8 7.00 -8.85 14.34
C THR A 8 7.06 -7.39 14.79
N GLU A 9 6.69 -7.12 16.05
CA GLU A 9 6.76 -5.76 16.60
C GLU A 9 8.17 -5.16 16.56
N ASN A 10 9.20 -6.01 16.70
CA ASN A 10 10.61 -5.60 16.61
C ASN A 10 11.04 -5.21 15.18
N ASP A 11 10.29 -5.63 14.16
CA ASP A 11 10.60 -5.32 12.77
C ASP A 11 9.95 -4.02 12.30
N ILE A 12 8.94 -3.50 13.01
CA ILE A 12 8.21 -2.30 12.62
C ILE A 12 9.14 -1.10 12.40
N PRO A 13 10.15 -0.83 13.26
CA PRO A 13 11.10 0.26 13.00
C PRO A 13 11.87 0.10 11.68
N LEU A 14 12.04 -1.12 11.16
CA LEU A 14 12.73 -1.36 9.89
C LEU A 14 11.91 -0.89 8.68
N LEU A 15 10.60 -0.70 8.80
CA LEU A 15 9.77 -0.19 7.71
C LEU A 15 10.20 1.22 7.29
N ALA A 16 10.65 2.04 8.24
CA ALA A 16 11.22 3.36 7.99
C ALA A 16 12.55 3.31 7.21
N THR A 17 13.23 2.15 7.20
CA THR A 17 14.49 1.97 6.47
C THR A 17 14.29 1.61 4.99
N ILE A 18 13.04 1.33 4.58
CA ILE A 18 12.72 1.12 3.17
C ILE A 18 12.99 2.43 2.42
N ASP A 19 13.87 2.33 1.42
CA ASP A 19 14.26 3.47 0.59
C ASP A 19 13.14 3.80 -0.39
N ARG A 20 12.27 4.75 -0.03
CA ARG A 20 11.16 5.16 -0.90
C ARG A 20 11.55 6.15 -1.99
N THR A 21 12.85 6.41 -2.21
CA THR A 21 13.33 7.40 -3.19
C THR A 21 12.63 7.25 -4.54
N GLU A 22 12.02 8.34 -4.99
CA GLU A 22 11.26 8.37 -6.23
C GLU A 22 11.32 9.76 -6.87
N LEU A 23 11.72 9.79 -8.15
CA LEU A 23 11.55 10.96 -8.99
C LEU A 23 10.20 10.89 -9.67
N ILE A 24 9.25 11.71 -9.22
CA ILE A 24 7.91 11.80 -9.77
C ILE A 24 7.89 12.89 -10.83
N GLN A 25 7.47 12.53 -12.04
CA GLN A 25 7.34 13.45 -13.18
C GLN A 25 5.88 13.71 -13.59
N ALA A 26 4.95 12.89 -13.10
CA ALA A 26 3.53 13.05 -13.33
C ALA A 26 2.74 12.42 -12.18
N CYS A 27 1.60 13.03 -11.88
CA CYS A 27 0.64 12.55 -10.90
C CYS A 27 -0.76 12.45 -11.52
N TYR A 28 -1.61 11.70 -10.87
CA TYR A 28 -3.03 11.62 -11.15
C TYR A 28 -3.84 12.43 -10.16
N ARG A 29 -5.00 12.91 -10.60
CA ARG A 29 -6.07 13.40 -9.72
C ARG A 29 -7.40 12.89 -10.23
N MET A 30 -8.38 12.80 -9.33
CA MET A 30 -9.76 12.62 -9.74
C MET A 30 -10.36 13.99 -10.11
N ASP A 31 -10.86 14.14 -11.34
CA ASP A 31 -11.58 15.32 -11.81
C ASP A 31 -12.91 14.87 -12.42
N ARG A 32 -14.03 15.28 -11.81
CA ARG A 32 -15.40 14.90 -12.23
C ARG A 32 -15.61 13.39 -12.48
N GLY A 33 -14.97 12.54 -11.66
CA GLY A 33 -15.06 11.07 -11.75
C GLY A 33 -14.08 10.43 -12.74
N GLU A 34 -13.27 11.23 -13.43
CA GLU A 34 -12.23 10.76 -14.34
C GLU A 34 -10.84 10.87 -13.71
N LEU A 35 -9.98 9.90 -14.03
CA LEU A 35 -8.59 9.90 -13.60
C LEU A 35 -7.75 10.72 -14.59
N VAL A 36 -7.34 11.91 -14.18
CA VAL A 36 -6.63 12.86 -15.05
C VAL A 36 -5.15 12.89 -14.71
N LEU A 37 -4.30 12.58 -15.69
CA LEU A 37 -2.84 12.70 -15.58
C LEU A 37 -2.42 14.16 -15.76
N TYR A 38 -1.53 14.65 -14.90
CA TYR A 38 -0.93 15.97 -15.04
C TYR A 38 0.56 15.94 -14.70
N ALA A 39 1.32 16.87 -15.30
CA ALA A 39 2.73 17.01 -15.01
C ALA A 39 2.92 17.57 -13.59
N ALA A 40 3.78 16.91 -12.81
CA ALA A 40 4.14 17.31 -11.46
C ALA A 40 5.57 16.83 -11.20
N HIS A 41 6.40 17.66 -10.56
CA HIS A 41 7.78 17.31 -10.30
C HIS A 41 8.03 17.23 -8.80
N HIS A 42 8.30 16.02 -8.31
CA HIS A 42 8.66 15.79 -6.92
C HIS A 42 9.90 14.88 -6.87
N ASP A 43 10.92 15.32 -6.14
CA ASP A 43 12.12 14.54 -5.85
C ASP A 43 12.03 14.03 -4.42
N MET A 44 11.43 12.84 -4.26
CA MET A 44 11.27 12.19 -2.97
C MET A 44 12.60 11.53 -2.60
N ARG A 45 13.23 11.96 -1.51
CA ARG A 45 14.53 11.45 -1.03
C ARG A 45 14.45 10.63 0.25
N GLY A 46 13.29 10.05 0.52
CA GLY A 46 13.00 9.30 1.74
C GLY A 46 11.60 9.62 2.25
N TRP A 47 11.36 9.27 3.52
CA TRP A 47 10.14 9.59 4.24
C TRP A 47 10.12 11.08 4.60
N PRO A 48 9.02 11.80 4.32
CA PRO A 48 8.76 13.11 4.91
C PRO A 48 8.90 13.07 6.44
N GLU A 49 9.29 14.19 7.02
CA GLU A 49 9.51 14.32 8.46
C GLU A 49 8.24 13.93 9.24
N GLY A 50 8.38 12.97 10.15
CA GLY A 50 7.28 12.49 11.01
C GLY A 50 6.37 11.44 10.37
N GLU A 51 6.41 11.22 9.05
CA GLU A 51 5.54 10.23 8.38
C GLU A 51 5.91 8.80 8.78
N ALA A 52 7.20 8.49 8.85
CA ALA A 52 7.67 7.17 9.24
C ALA A 52 7.30 6.81 10.70
N GLU A 53 7.37 7.78 11.61
CA GLU A 53 6.97 7.61 13.01
C GLU A 53 5.45 7.43 13.15
N GLN A 54 4.67 8.21 12.41
CA GLN A 54 3.20 8.08 12.38
C GLN A 54 2.77 6.73 11.81
N ASP A 55 3.39 6.30 10.72
CA ASP A 55 3.17 4.99 10.11
C ASP A 55 3.55 3.87 11.10
N ALA A 56 4.70 3.96 11.76
CA ALA A 56 5.12 2.95 12.72
C ALA A 56 4.08 2.75 13.84
N GLU A 57 3.48 3.82 14.36
CA GLU A 57 2.42 3.72 15.38
C GLU A 57 1.15 3.08 14.81
N ALA A 58 0.71 3.50 13.62
CA ALA A 58 -0.45 2.93 12.96
C ALA A 58 -0.28 1.43 12.63
N LEU A 59 0.93 1.03 12.24
CA LEU A 59 1.32 -0.34 11.90
C LEU A 59 1.52 -1.22 13.14
N ARG A 60 2.01 -0.65 14.25
CA ARG A 60 2.02 -1.35 15.55
C ARG A 60 0.62 -1.65 16.03
N ALA A 61 -0.26 -0.65 16.00
CA ALA A 61 -1.67 -0.86 16.30
C ALA A 61 -2.30 -1.90 15.34
N CYS A 62 -1.82 -1.98 14.09
CA CYS A 62 -2.28 -2.95 13.08
C CYS A 62 -1.89 -4.37 13.47
N LEU A 63 -0.63 -4.57 13.83
CA LEU A 63 -0.15 -5.86 14.29
C LEU A 63 -0.90 -6.31 15.58
N GLN A 64 -1.07 -5.42 16.54
CA GLN A 64 -1.73 -5.71 17.83
C GLN A 64 -3.19 -6.14 17.67
N ARG A 65 -3.89 -5.66 16.64
CA ARG A 65 -5.27 -6.10 16.31
C ARG A 65 -5.32 -7.31 15.37
N GLY A 66 -4.19 -7.97 15.13
CA GLY A 66 -4.10 -9.17 14.28
C GLY A 66 -3.97 -8.88 12.78
N GLY A 67 -3.52 -7.68 12.40
CA GLY A 67 -3.19 -7.36 11.02
C GLY A 67 -2.04 -8.22 10.49
N TRP A 68 -2.06 -8.45 9.17
CA TRP A 68 -1.03 -9.22 8.49
C TRP A 68 0.07 -8.30 7.99
N LEU A 69 1.28 -8.47 8.51
CA LEU A 69 2.46 -7.73 8.10
C LEU A 69 3.48 -8.72 7.54
N TRP A 70 3.93 -8.50 6.31
CA TRP A 70 4.85 -9.39 5.61
C TRP A 70 5.99 -8.61 4.99
N GLY A 71 7.22 -9.09 5.19
CA GLY A 71 8.43 -8.41 4.75
C GLY A 71 9.33 -9.30 3.90
N VAL A 72 10.13 -8.64 3.06
CA VAL A 72 11.18 -9.23 2.25
C VAL A 72 12.51 -8.64 2.69
N PHE A 73 13.45 -9.50 3.07
CA PHE A 73 14.76 -9.12 3.57
C PHE A 73 15.85 -9.49 2.57
N ASP A 74 16.86 -8.62 2.43
CA ASP A 74 18.15 -8.97 1.85
C ASP A 74 19.22 -8.88 2.94
N GLY A 75 19.64 -10.03 3.45
CA GLY A 75 20.43 -10.10 4.68
C GLY A 75 19.62 -9.59 5.88
N GLN A 76 20.08 -8.50 6.51
CA GLN A 76 19.38 -7.85 7.62
C GLN A 76 18.49 -6.68 7.19
N ALA A 77 18.60 -6.23 5.93
CA ALA A 77 17.87 -5.07 5.45
C ALA A 77 16.45 -5.47 5.01
N LEU A 78 15.43 -4.78 5.51
CA LEU A 78 14.07 -4.89 5.01
C LEU A 78 13.95 -4.09 3.71
N VAL A 79 13.80 -4.80 2.58
CA VAL A 79 13.81 -4.18 1.24
C VAL A 79 12.42 -4.02 0.63
N ALA A 80 11.42 -4.71 1.16
CA ALA A 80 10.03 -4.51 0.78
C ALA A 80 9.09 -5.04 1.87
N ALA A 81 7.89 -4.48 1.97
CA ALA A 81 6.87 -4.99 2.88
C ALA A 81 5.46 -4.69 2.38
N ALA A 82 4.50 -5.52 2.83
CA ALA A 82 3.07 -5.30 2.66
C ALA A 82 2.34 -5.49 3.98
N VAL A 83 1.29 -4.69 4.20
CA VAL A 83 0.48 -4.75 5.41
C VAL A 83 -1.00 -4.70 5.08
N VAL A 84 -1.76 -5.70 5.52
CA VAL A 84 -3.22 -5.76 5.44
C VAL A 84 -3.82 -5.62 6.83
N ASP A 85 -4.72 -4.66 7.01
CA ASP A 85 -5.40 -4.43 8.27
C ASP A 85 -6.45 -5.52 8.55
N ASN A 86 -6.57 -5.92 9.81
CA ASN A 86 -7.61 -6.83 10.31
C ASN A 86 -8.88 -6.11 10.78
N ARG A 87 -9.07 -4.82 10.51
CA ARG A 87 -10.37 -4.14 10.67
C ARG A 87 -11.25 -4.36 9.43
N PRO A 88 -12.43 -5.00 9.55
CA PRO A 88 -13.32 -5.19 8.43
C PRO A 88 -14.21 -3.97 8.27
N PHE A 89 -14.59 -3.67 7.04
CA PHE A 89 -15.65 -2.70 6.78
C PHE A 89 -16.39 -3.09 5.51
N HIS A 90 -17.65 -2.70 5.41
CA HIS A 90 -18.42 -2.85 4.18
C HIS A 90 -18.36 -1.56 3.38
N HIS A 91 -18.04 -1.68 2.10
CA HIS A 91 -18.09 -0.56 1.16
C HIS A 91 -18.54 -1.06 -0.21
N GLN A 92 -19.44 -0.32 -0.87
CA GLN A 92 -20.01 -0.72 -2.17
C GLN A 92 -20.53 -2.16 -2.23
N GLY A 93 -21.12 -2.67 -1.14
CA GLY A 93 -21.64 -4.03 -1.04
C GLY A 93 -20.58 -5.13 -0.87
N LEU A 94 -19.31 -4.78 -0.74
CA LEU A 94 -18.21 -5.72 -0.54
C LEU A 94 -17.67 -5.60 0.89
N LEU A 95 -17.42 -6.72 1.55
CA LEU A 95 -16.63 -6.80 2.76
C LEU A 95 -15.15 -6.59 2.41
N MET A 96 -14.54 -5.52 2.92
CA MET A 96 -13.18 -5.13 2.56
C MET A 96 -12.22 -5.13 3.75
N ARG A 97 -10.92 -5.22 3.43
CA ARG A 97 -9.79 -4.92 4.32
C ARG A 97 -8.93 -3.87 3.66
N GLN A 98 -8.23 -3.04 4.44
CA GLN A 98 -7.30 -2.06 3.87
C GLN A 98 -5.93 -2.71 3.64
N LEU A 99 -5.38 -2.58 2.44
CA LEU A 99 -3.94 -2.69 2.20
C LEU A 99 -3.32 -1.37 2.66
N LYS A 100 -2.80 -1.35 3.89
CA LYS A 100 -2.30 -0.14 4.56
C LYS A 100 -0.91 0.29 4.12
N PHE A 101 -0.09 -0.67 3.69
CA PHE A 101 1.30 -0.42 3.35
C PHE A 101 1.70 -1.37 2.23
N LEU A 102 2.36 -0.86 1.21
CA LEU A 102 3.05 -1.66 0.20
C LEU A 102 4.21 -0.83 -0.35
N HIS A 103 5.42 -1.09 0.14
CA HIS A 103 6.61 -0.37 -0.31
C HIS A 103 7.71 -1.34 -0.72
N VAL A 104 8.49 -0.91 -1.71
CA VAL A 104 9.69 -1.58 -2.20
C VAL A 104 10.79 -0.54 -2.28
N SER A 105 11.92 -0.83 -1.64
CA SER A 105 13.12 -0.01 -1.66
C SER A 105 13.54 0.27 -3.10
N HIS A 106 14.00 1.50 -3.37
CA HIS A 106 14.37 1.98 -4.70
C HIS A 106 15.29 1.00 -5.44
N SER A 107 16.35 0.55 -4.76
CA SER A 107 17.32 -0.42 -5.28
C SER A 107 16.74 -1.79 -5.61
N ALA A 108 15.57 -2.14 -5.06
CA ALA A 108 14.90 -3.41 -5.26
C ALA A 108 13.68 -3.31 -6.20
N ARG A 109 13.36 -2.13 -6.74
CA ARG A 109 12.26 -1.96 -7.72
C ARG A 109 12.61 -2.62 -9.05
N GLY A 110 11.59 -2.96 -9.85
CA GLY A 110 11.76 -3.65 -11.13
C GLY A 110 12.06 -5.16 -11.03
N SER A 111 12.23 -5.70 -9.81
CA SER A 111 12.48 -7.12 -9.55
C SER A 111 11.21 -7.98 -9.39
N GLY A 112 10.02 -7.36 -9.44
CA GLY A 112 8.73 -8.04 -9.24
C GLY A 112 8.27 -8.18 -7.79
N LEU A 113 9.02 -7.68 -6.81
CA LEU A 113 8.66 -7.78 -5.38
C LEU A 113 7.31 -7.15 -5.03
N GLY A 114 7.00 -5.96 -5.58
CA GLY A 114 5.72 -5.31 -5.33
C GLY A 114 4.53 -6.15 -5.80
N SER A 115 4.65 -6.73 -7.00
CA SER A 115 3.63 -7.64 -7.56
C SER A 115 3.45 -8.88 -6.70
N ARG A 116 4.56 -9.50 -6.27
CA ARG A 116 4.53 -10.69 -5.39
C ARG A 116 3.89 -10.39 -4.05
N LEU A 117 4.24 -9.27 -3.42
CA LEU A 117 3.65 -8.83 -2.16
C LEU A 117 2.15 -8.53 -2.28
N LEU A 118 1.73 -7.90 -3.39
CA LEU A 118 0.30 -7.66 -3.65
C LEU A 118 -0.48 -8.98 -3.80
N VAL A 119 0.10 -10.00 -4.47
CA VAL A 119 -0.50 -11.34 -4.57
C VAL A 119 -0.68 -11.96 -3.19
N LEU A 120 0.37 -11.97 -2.37
CA LEU A 120 0.31 -12.50 -0.99
C LEU A 120 -0.73 -11.74 -0.14
N ALA A 121 -0.81 -10.42 -0.27
CA ALA A 121 -1.83 -9.63 0.40
C ALA A 121 -3.24 -10.02 -0.04
N CYS A 122 -3.46 -10.27 -1.34
CA CYS A 122 -4.74 -10.73 -1.87
C CYS A 122 -5.11 -12.12 -1.36
N GLU A 123 -4.14 -13.05 -1.32
CA GLU A 123 -4.31 -14.38 -0.75
C GLU A 123 -4.70 -14.31 0.74
N HIS A 124 -4.00 -13.50 1.52
CA HIS A 124 -4.34 -13.26 2.92
C HIS A 124 -5.76 -12.67 3.05
N GLY A 125 -6.10 -11.66 2.23
CA GLY A 125 -7.44 -11.08 2.19
C GLY A 125 -8.54 -12.14 2.00
N ARG A 126 -8.34 -13.08 1.07
CA ARG A 126 -9.27 -14.21 0.87
C ARG A 126 -9.36 -15.12 2.09
N GLN A 127 -8.22 -15.45 2.70
CA GLN A 127 -8.17 -16.31 3.90
C GLN A 127 -8.97 -15.70 5.06
N VAL A 128 -8.98 -14.38 5.20
CA VAL A 128 -9.73 -13.67 6.25
C VAL A 128 -11.14 -13.23 5.82
N GLY A 129 -11.64 -13.80 4.72
CA GLY A 129 -13.02 -13.62 4.24
C GLY A 129 -13.29 -12.27 3.57
N ALA A 130 -12.27 -11.50 3.21
CA ALA A 130 -12.44 -10.26 2.47
C ALA A 130 -12.84 -10.53 1.02
N GLN A 131 -13.76 -9.73 0.50
CA GLN A 131 -14.20 -9.74 -0.89
C GLN A 131 -13.40 -8.77 -1.76
N ALA A 132 -12.73 -7.78 -1.15
CA ALA A 132 -11.79 -6.89 -1.80
C ALA A 132 -10.73 -6.33 -0.82
N LEU A 133 -9.59 -5.87 -1.35
CA LEU A 133 -8.69 -4.98 -0.63
C LEU A 133 -8.92 -3.53 -1.04
N TYR A 134 -9.03 -2.63 -0.08
CA TYR A 134 -9.06 -1.18 -0.30
C TYR A 134 -7.64 -0.63 -0.28
N ILE A 135 -7.32 0.27 -1.20
CA ILE A 135 -5.98 0.85 -1.38
C ILE A 135 -6.12 2.37 -1.47
N SER A 136 -5.41 3.10 -0.61
CA SER A 136 -5.11 4.51 -0.83
C SER A 136 -3.74 4.56 -1.50
N ALA A 137 -3.70 4.97 -2.77
CA ALA A 137 -2.48 5.00 -3.54
C ALA A 137 -2.01 6.45 -3.68
N THR A 138 -0.75 6.72 -3.30
CA THR A 138 -0.10 7.98 -3.61
C THR A 138 -0.30 8.30 -5.09
N SER A 139 -0.65 9.56 -5.37
CA SER A 139 -1.07 10.01 -6.70
C SER A 139 0.02 9.92 -7.78
N SER A 140 1.23 9.46 -7.49
CA SER A 140 2.28 9.30 -8.49
C SER A 140 1.83 8.34 -9.61
N ARG A 141 2.18 8.69 -10.86
CA ARG A 141 1.82 7.87 -12.01
C ARG A 141 2.30 6.42 -11.85
N ASN A 142 3.52 6.22 -11.36
CA ASN A 142 4.11 4.89 -11.18
C ASN A 142 3.27 4.02 -10.24
N THR A 143 2.83 4.57 -9.11
CA THR A 143 2.05 3.87 -8.09
C THR A 143 0.64 3.53 -8.59
N VAL A 144 -0.05 4.50 -9.19
CA VAL A 144 -1.40 4.28 -9.71
C VAL A 144 -1.38 3.31 -10.90
N ASP A 145 -0.46 3.47 -11.86
CA ASP A 145 -0.29 2.56 -12.99
C ASP A 145 0.11 1.15 -12.54
N PHE A 146 0.86 1.03 -11.43
CA PHE A 146 1.15 -0.27 -10.82
C PHE A 146 -0.15 -0.96 -10.38
N TYR A 147 -0.99 -0.31 -9.57
CA TYR A 147 -2.21 -0.91 -9.07
C TYR A 147 -3.21 -1.23 -10.19
N LEU A 148 -3.41 -0.31 -11.14
CA LEU A 148 -4.31 -0.53 -12.29
C LEU A 148 -3.89 -1.75 -13.13
N ARG A 149 -2.59 -1.90 -13.41
CA ARG A 149 -2.07 -3.09 -14.14
C ARG A 149 -2.23 -4.40 -13.38
N HIS A 150 -2.35 -4.35 -12.05
CA HIS A 150 -2.56 -5.52 -11.20
C HIS A 150 -4.04 -5.79 -10.88
N GLY A 151 -4.95 -5.24 -11.69
CA GLY A 151 -6.38 -5.52 -11.61
C GLY A 151 -7.11 -4.73 -10.53
N CYS A 152 -6.47 -3.70 -9.96
CA CYS A 152 -7.17 -2.76 -9.09
C CYS A 152 -8.06 -1.83 -9.92
N ARG A 153 -9.20 -1.44 -9.36
CA ARG A 153 -10.21 -0.60 -10.00
C ARG A 153 -10.41 0.66 -9.18
N LEU A 154 -10.69 1.78 -9.84
CA LEU A 154 -10.95 3.05 -9.16
C LEU A 154 -12.23 2.97 -8.33
N LEU A 155 -12.20 3.57 -7.14
CA LEU A 155 -13.40 3.84 -6.36
C LEU A 155 -13.96 5.21 -6.76
N GLN A 156 -15.10 5.22 -7.43
CA GLN A 156 -15.82 6.46 -7.77
C GLN A 156 -16.32 7.21 -6.54
N GLN A 157 -16.60 6.48 -5.47
CA GLN A 157 -16.95 7.03 -4.16
C GLN A 157 -16.03 6.37 -3.13
N PRO A 158 -14.96 7.03 -2.70
CA PRO A 158 -14.06 6.54 -1.66
C PRO A 158 -14.77 6.31 -0.32
N HIS A 159 -14.20 5.47 0.53
CA HIS A 159 -14.69 5.30 1.90
C HIS A 159 -14.41 6.57 2.70
N ALA A 160 -15.43 7.19 3.30
CA ALA A 160 -15.34 8.54 3.87
C ALA A 160 -14.19 8.69 4.89
N GLU A 161 -14.03 7.74 5.81
CA GLU A 161 -12.98 7.83 6.84
C GLU A 161 -11.57 7.63 6.29
N LEU A 162 -11.42 6.80 5.24
CA LEU A 162 -10.11 6.55 4.61
C LEU A 162 -9.74 7.69 3.66
N TYR A 163 -10.74 8.30 3.02
CA TYR A 163 -10.57 9.51 2.23
C TYR A 163 -10.20 10.71 3.10
N ALA A 164 -10.80 10.86 4.27
CA ALA A 164 -10.45 11.95 5.19
C ALA A 164 -9.01 11.85 5.70
N GLN A 165 -8.46 10.64 5.79
CA GLN A 165 -7.04 10.41 6.14
C GLN A 165 -6.11 10.79 4.98
N GLU A 166 -6.45 10.36 3.75
CA GLU A 166 -5.59 10.54 2.58
C GLU A 166 -6.35 11.22 1.41
N PRO A 167 -6.76 12.49 1.54
CA PRO A 167 -7.66 13.13 0.57
C PRO A 167 -7.02 13.42 -0.79
N LEU A 168 -5.69 13.35 -0.87
CA LEU A 168 -4.92 13.57 -2.10
C LEU A 168 -4.57 12.27 -2.83
N ASP A 169 -4.88 11.12 -2.22
CA ASP A 169 -4.61 9.81 -2.80
C ASP A 169 -5.67 9.42 -3.82
N ILE A 170 -5.27 8.52 -4.71
CA ILE A 170 -6.17 7.83 -5.62
C ILE A 170 -6.66 6.57 -4.91
N HIS A 171 -7.95 6.53 -4.57
CA HIS A 171 -8.53 5.37 -3.90
C HIS A 171 -8.96 4.30 -4.89
N LEU A 172 -8.48 3.08 -4.67
CA LEU A 172 -8.75 1.92 -5.49
C LEU A 172 -9.25 0.76 -4.62
N TYR A 173 -9.78 -0.26 -5.29
CA TYR A 173 -9.99 -1.55 -4.68
C TYR A 173 -9.50 -2.68 -5.58
N ARG A 174 -9.00 -3.76 -4.98
CA ARG A 174 -8.68 -5.01 -5.67
C ARG A 174 -9.75 -6.05 -5.31
N PRO A 175 -10.65 -6.42 -6.23
CA PRO A 175 -11.58 -7.53 -6.02
C PRO A 175 -10.83 -8.82 -5.69
N LEU A 176 -11.35 -9.65 -4.79
CA LEU A 176 -10.76 -10.94 -4.42
C LEU A 176 -11.65 -12.13 -4.82
N CYS A 177 -12.94 -11.88 -5.03
CA CYS A 177 -13.88 -12.83 -5.60
C CYS A 177 -13.73 -12.86 -7.13
N GLU A 178 -12.78 -13.64 -7.62
CA GLU A 178 -12.64 -14.06 -9.02
C GLU A 178 -12.35 -15.56 -9.04
#